data_AF-A0A970QFV2-F1
#
_entry.id   AF-A0A970QFV2-F1
#
_cell.length_a   1.000
_cell.length_b   1.000
_cell.length_c   1.000
_cell.angle_alpha   90.00
_cell.angle_beta   90.00
_cell.angle_gamma   90.00
#
_symmetry.space_group_name_H-M   'P 1'
#
loop_
_entity.id
_entity.type
_entity.pdbx_description
1 polymer ?
#
loop_
_entity_poly.entity_id
_entity_poly.type
_entity_poly.pdbx_seq_one_letter_code
_entity_poly.pdbx_strand_id
1 'polypeptide(L)'
;AYVKNLLDRLTADERTALKHVVADSYEMGPQNWTDGFAQTFEAAYGYDPLPWLPAMNGRIINSAACTDRFFWDLRRLVADLVSREYVGGLRDLCREQGLKMWLENYGHWGYPGEFLQYGGECDEISGEFWVNGDLGSIELRDAASAAHIYDHPIVWAEAFTGGIAFTNSPRDLKARGDWAFTEGINQFVLCLVIHQPWEDKLPGVNAWFGSEFNRHNTWFDHAGPWVDYLRRCSVLLQRGLSFVDAAYFIGEDAPKMTGPCEPALPAGYDFDYINADIIEKDLDVQDGVLVLPHGLSYRVLVLPPSTSMRPALLKKIGALAAGGAVVVGPAPDHSPSLENYPDCDVEVRALAEKVWSNETVLTDLSMEQVFSLIDLPPDVICPEDILWKHRQDGDTDIYFLSNQNDAARSETISFRITDKAPELWWAETGIIDYEPEFSAADGYTSLPIEFDIHTSLFVVFRKGKDIQERTAPEQSAPTIHTKIEGPWTVTFPFGSEEFPALQSWTDHAKEEIKYFSGEAIYSTAFTAPEKGKAVILE
;
A
#
# COMPACT_ATOMS: atom_id res chain seq x y z
N ALA A 1 30.44 1.47 -4.48
CA ALA A 1 31.73 0.98 -3.91
C ALA A 1 31.56 -0.27 -3.02
N TYR A 2 30.55 -0.33 -2.12
CA TYR A 2 30.39 -1.46 -1.18
C TYR A 2 29.91 -2.77 -1.84
N VAL A 3 28.79 -2.74 -2.57
CA VAL A 3 28.24 -3.95 -3.23
C VAL A 3 29.23 -4.57 -4.21
N LYS A 4 29.90 -3.76 -5.03
CA LYS A 4 30.96 -4.26 -5.93
C LYS A 4 32.08 -4.97 -5.18
N ASN A 5 32.55 -4.41 -4.05
CA ASN A 5 33.58 -5.06 -3.25
C ASN A 5 33.13 -6.41 -2.67
N LEU A 6 31.83 -6.56 -2.36
CA LEU A 6 31.27 -7.85 -1.95
C LEU A 6 31.24 -8.82 -3.12
N LEU A 7 30.75 -8.38 -4.28
CA LEU A 7 30.70 -9.19 -5.51
C LEU A 7 32.09 -9.65 -5.95
N ASP A 8 33.12 -8.80 -5.85
CA ASP A 8 34.49 -9.14 -6.21
C ASP A 8 35.12 -10.17 -5.25
N ARG A 9 34.57 -10.33 -4.04
CA ARG A 9 35.03 -11.30 -3.03
C ARG A 9 34.34 -12.66 -3.10
N LEU A 10 33.22 -12.75 -3.81
CA LEU A 10 32.41 -13.96 -3.93
C LEU A 10 32.51 -14.50 -5.36
N THR A 11 32.69 -15.81 -5.48
CA THR A 11 32.52 -16.51 -6.75
C THR A 11 31.05 -16.49 -7.20
N ALA A 12 30.79 -16.78 -8.48
CA ALA A 12 29.43 -16.84 -9.01
C ALA A 12 28.54 -17.86 -8.25
N ASP A 13 29.12 -18.97 -7.78
CA ASP A 13 28.41 -20.00 -7.03
C ASP A 13 28.11 -19.57 -5.59
N GLU A 14 29.01 -18.79 -4.97
CA GLU A 14 28.84 -18.26 -3.61
C GLU A 14 27.80 -17.14 -3.53
N ARG A 15 27.57 -16.40 -4.63
CA ARG A 15 26.58 -15.30 -4.66
C ARG A 15 25.17 -15.74 -5.05
N THR A 16 24.86 -17.04 -5.07
CA THR A 16 23.54 -17.56 -5.46
C THR A 16 22.39 -17.04 -4.60
N ALA A 17 22.64 -16.68 -3.34
CA ALA A 17 21.67 -16.10 -2.42
C ALA A 17 21.59 -14.55 -2.47
N LEU A 18 22.61 -13.86 -3.01
CA LEU A 18 22.56 -12.42 -3.18
C LEU A 18 21.73 -12.10 -4.42
N LYS A 19 20.52 -11.60 -4.22
CA LYS A 19 19.55 -11.33 -5.29
C LYS A 19 19.19 -9.85 -5.43
N HIS A 20 19.39 -9.06 -4.39
CA HIS A 20 18.89 -7.69 -4.32
C HIS A 20 19.96 -6.73 -3.82
N VAL A 21 19.85 -5.49 -4.29
CA VAL A 21 20.47 -4.30 -3.69
C VAL A 21 19.33 -3.43 -3.18
N VAL A 22 19.42 -3.00 -1.93
CA VAL A 22 18.43 -2.14 -1.27
C VAL A 22 18.91 -0.70 -1.36
N ALA A 23 18.01 0.18 -1.82
CA ALA A 23 18.10 1.62 -1.63
C ALA A 23 16.98 2.05 -0.68
N ASP A 24 17.39 2.40 0.54
CA ASP A 24 16.52 2.96 1.59
C ASP A 24 15.92 4.31 1.18
N SER A 25 14.98 4.77 1.99
CA SER A 25 14.37 6.09 1.90
C SER A 25 15.41 7.20 1.86
N TYR A 26 15.11 8.24 1.08
CA TYR A 26 16.08 9.30 0.77
C TYR A 26 16.15 10.34 1.90
N GLU A 27 17.35 10.56 2.44
CA GLU A 27 17.56 11.45 3.61
C GLU A 27 18.80 12.36 3.47
N MET A 28 19.36 12.45 2.25
CA MET A 28 20.67 13.06 2.00
C MET A 28 20.64 14.58 1.78
N GLY A 29 19.50 15.23 2.02
CA GLY A 29 19.32 16.66 1.75
C GLY A 29 19.11 16.99 0.26
N PRO A 30 18.75 18.24 -0.04
CA PRO A 30 18.49 18.67 -1.40
C PRO A 30 19.79 18.87 -2.19
N GLN A 31 19.74 18.56 -3.48
CA GLN A 31 20.81 18.84 -4.45
C GLN A 31 20.17 19.50 -5.68
N ASN A 32 20.78 20.56 -6.20
CA ASN A 32 20.17 21.39 -7.26
C ASN A 32 21.13 21.79 -8.38
N TRP A 33 22.34 21.22 -8.42
CA TRP A 33 23.32 21.46 -9.46
C TRP A 33 24.34 20.31 -9.52
N THR A 34 24.88 20.05 -10.70
CA THR A 34 25.99 19.11 -10.92
C THR A 34 26.79 19.53 -12.16
N ASP A 35 27.96 18.93 -12.38
CA ASP A 35 28.73 19.14 -13.60
C ASP A 35 27.91 18.68 -14.81
N GLY A 36 27.86 19.50 -15.86
CA GLY A 36 27.05 19.21 -17.05
C GLY A 36 25.58 19.63 -16.96
N PHE A 37 25.10 20.09 -15.79
CA PHE A 37 23.68 20.41 -15.60
C PHE A 37 23.16 21.49 -16.56
N ALA A 38 23.95 22.53 -16.85
CA ALA A 38 23.52 23.60 -17.74
C ALA A 38 23.23 23.10 -19.18
N GLN A 39 24.05 22.17 -19.68
CA GLN A 39 23.85 21.57 -20.99
C GLN A 39 22.61 20.67 -21.03
N THR A 40 22.41 19.85 -20.00
CA THR A 40 21.21 19.02 -19.86
C THR A 40 19.94 19.88 -19.77
N PHE A 41 20.00 20.97 -19.01
CA PHE A 41 18.89 21.90 -18.86
C PHE A 41 18.53 22.57 -20.19
N GLU A 42 19.52 23.10 -20.91
CA GLU A 42 19.30 23.73 -22.21
C GLU A 42 18.74 22.73 -23.23
N ALA A 43 19.18 21.46 -23.17
CA ALA A 43 18.62 20.40 -24.00
C ALA A 43 17.15 20.05 -23.65
N ALA A 44 16.78 20.14 -22.38
CA ALA A 44 15.43 19.84 -21.91
C ALA A 44 14.42 20.97 -22.19
N TYR A 45 14.79 22.23 -21.94
CA TYR A 45 13.87 23.37 -22.00
C TYR A 45 14.16 24.39 -23.10
N GLY A 46 15.26 24.22 -23.85
CA GLY A 46 15.57 25.07 -25.00
C GLY A 46 16.11 26.46 -24.67
N TYR A 47 16.53 26.72 -23.43
CA TYR A 47 17.17 27.98 -23.03
C TYR A 47 18.29 27.81 -22.00
N ASP A 48 19.25 28.74 -22.01
CA ASP A 48 20.41 28.73 -21.11
C ASP A 48 20.00 29.07 -19.66
N PRO A 49 20.27 28.21 -18.66
CA PRO A 49 19.98 28.50 -17.25
C PRO A 49 20.99 29.45 -16.60
N LEU A 50 22.18 29.67 -17.18
CA LEU A 50 23.25 30.45 -16.56
C LEU A 50 22.86 31.91 -16.26
N PRO A 51 22.14 32.64 -17.14
CA PRO A 51 21.64 33.98 -16.84
C PRO A 51 20.66 34.04 -15.67
N TRP A 52 20.05 32.91 -15.31
CA TRP A 52 19.06 32.79 -14.24
C TRP A 52 19.68 32.44 -12.89
N LEU A 53 20.94 31.98 -12.84
CA LEU A 53 21.64 31.66 -11.60
C LEU A 53 21.63 32.74 -10.51
N PRO A 54 21.64 34.06 -10.81
CA PRO A 54 21.49 35.06 -9.76
C PRO A 54 20.17 34.94 -8.97
N ALA A 55 19.13 34.31 -9.53
CA ALA A 55 17.88 34.00 -8.85
C ALA A 55 18.07 33.06 -7.66
N MET A 56 19.03 32.14 -7.73
CA MET A 56 19.37 31.22 -6.63
C MET A 56 19.81 31.98 -5.36
N ASN A 57 20.21 33.25 -5.48
CA ASN A 57 20.54 34.14 -4.38
C ASN A 57 19.46 35.21 -4.13
N GLY A 58 18.20 34.90 -4.45
CA GLY A 58 17.02 35.72 -4.15
C GLY A 58 16.79 36.90 -5.11
N ARG A 59 17.43 36.95 -6.28
CA ARG A 59 17.23 38.04 -7.25
C ARG A 59 16.12 37.72 -8.24
N ILE A 60 15.18 38.65 -8.41
CA ILE A 60 14.15 38.53 -9.45
C ILE A 60 14.78 38.83 -10.82
N ILE A 61 14.64 37.89 -11.75
CA ILE A 61 15.08 38.03 -13.14
C ILE A 61 13.85 38.22 -14.02
N ASN A 62 13.81 39.33 -14.77
CA ASN A 62 12.69 39.81 -15.58
C ASN A 62 11.43 40.14 -14.76
N SER A 63 10.79 39.13 -14.15
CA SER A 63 9.62 39.26 -13.28
C SER A 63 9.57 38.11 -12.27
N ALA A 64 8.73 38.23 -11.24
CA ALA A 64 8.50 37.14 -10.28
C ALA A 64 8.00 35.88 -11.02
N ALA A 65 6.99 36.01 -11.88
CA ALA A 65 6.46 34.90 -12.67
C ALA A 65 7.52 34.21 -13.53
N CYS A 66 8.40 34.96 -14.19
CA CYS A 66 9.48 34.37 -14.98
C CYS A 66 10.50 33.64 -14.10
N THR A 67 10.81 34.19 -12.92
CA THR A 67 11.75 33.58 -11.97
C THR A 67 11.17 32.29 -11.38
N ASP A 68 9.88 32.29 -11.03
CA ASP A 68 9.19 31.11 -10.48
C ASP A 68 9.10 29.97 -11.49
N ARG A 69 8.84 30.29 -12.77
CA ARG A 69 8.86 29.33 -13.88
C ARG A 69 10.25 28.72 -14.12
N PHE A 70 11.30 29.53 -14.09
CA PHE A 70 12.67 29.02 -14.13
C PHE A 70 12.94 28.05 -12.97
N PHE A 71 12.49 28.38 -11.75
CA PHE A 71 12.66 27.48 -10.63
C PHE A 71 11.81 26.21 -10.74
N TRP A 72 10.65 26.27 -11.38
CA TRP A 72 9.86 25.09 -11.70
C TRP A 72 10.64 24.16 -12.64
N ASP A 73 11.17 24.69 -13.74
CA ASP A 73 11.98 23.93 -14.71
C ASP A 73 13.21 23.30 -14.05
N LEU A 74 13.90 24.06 -13.19
CA LEU A 74 15.07 23.59 -12.45
C LEU A 74 14.72 22.45 -11.49
N ARG A 75 13.64 22.57 -10.69
CA ARG A 75 13.23 21.52 -9.74
C ARG A 75 12.73 20.28 -10.48
N ARG A 76 11.95 20.45 -11.54
CA ARG A 76 11.45 19.33 -12.35
C ARG A 76 12.59 18.55 -12.99
N LEU A 77 13.60 19.23 -13.53
CA LEU A 77 14.77 18.55 -14.09
C LEU A 77 15.60 17.84 -13.01
N VAL A 78 15.75 18.44 -11.82
CA VAL A 78 16.40 17.76 -10.70
C VAL A 78 15.66 16.47 -10.34
N ALA A 79 14.33 16.51 -10.23
CA ALA A 79 13.52 15.33 -9.92
C ALA A 79 13.67 14.24 -11.00
N ASP A 80 13.64 14.63 -12.29
CA ASP A 80 13.81 13.71 -13.41
C ASP A 80 15.19 13.04 -13.41
N LEU A 81 16.25 13.79 -13.10
CA LEU A 81 17.61 13.24 -13.03
C LEU A 81 17.80 12.34 -11.80
N VAL A 82 17.22 12.68 -10.66
CA VAL A 82 17.28 11.85 -9.45
C VAL A 82 16.53 10.52 -9.66
N SER A 83 15.39 10.55 -10.35
CA SER A 83 14.69 9.33 -10.76
C SER A 83 15.49 8.54 -11.80
N ARG A 84 15.84 9.12 -12.95
CA ARG A 84 16.38 8.34 -14.08
C ARG A 84 17.86 8.04 -13.99
N GLU A 85 18.68 9.01 -13.57
CA GLU A 85 20.14 8.85 -13.57
C GLU A 85 20.63 8.21 -12.26
N TYR A 86 20.02 8.56 -11.12
CA TYR A 86 20.41 7.95 -9.84
C TYR A 86 19.71 6.61 -9.59
N VAL A 87 18.37 6.58 -9.53
CA VAL A 87 17.64 5.32 -9.30
C VAL A 87 17.74 4.41 -10.52
N GLY A 88 17.36 4.89 -11.71
CA GLY A 88 17.42 4.11 -12.94
C GLY A 88 18.84 3.63 -13.26
N GLY A 89 19.86 4.48 -13.05
CA GLY A 89 21.27 4.11 -13.19
C GLY A 89 21.71 3.02 -12.20
N LEU A 90 21.27 3.08 -10.93
CA LEU A 90 21.55 2.03 -9.96
C LEU A 90 20.84 0.72 -10.32
N ARG A 91 19.57 0.78 -10.74
CA ARG A 91 18.82 -0.38 -11.24
C ARG A 91 19.55 -1.07 -12.38
N ASP A 92 19.98 -0.31 -13.38
CA ASP A 92 20.65 -0.86 -14.56
C ASP A 92 21.99 -1.53 -14.17
N LEU A 93 22.77 -0.91 -13.27
CA LEU A 93 23.97 -1.53 -12.70
C LEU A 93 23.68 -2.82 -11.90
N CYS A 94 22.55 -2.89 -11.19
CA CYS A 94 22.13 -4.12 -10.51
C CYS A 94 21.81 -5.22 -11.52
N ARG A 95 21.05 -4.89 -12.57
CA ARG A 95 20.67 -5.82 -13.64
C ARG A 95 21.89 -6.38 -14.37
N GLU A 96 22.92 -5.58 -14.63
CA GLU A 96 24.20 -6.03 -15.19
C GLU A 96 24.88 -7.13 -14.36
N GLN A 97 24.63 -7.15 -13.04
CA GLN A 97 25.17 -8.15 -12.12
C GLN A 97 24.21 -9.33 -11.87
N GLY A 98 23.03 -9.34 -12.51
CA GLY A 98 21.97 -10.32 -12.27
C GLY A 98 21.24 -10.12 -10.93
N LEU A 99 21.28 -8.91 -10.39
CA LEU A 99 20.59 -8.49 -9.17
C LEU A 99 19.37 -7.63 -9.52
N LYS A 100 18.42 -7.55 -8.60
CA LYS A 100 17.32 -6.59 -8.62
C LYS A 100 17.58 -5.42 -7.70
N MET A 101 17.01 -4.26 -8.01
CA MET A 101 16.97 -3.13 -7.10
C MET A 101 15.64 -3.09 -6.34
N TRP A 102 15.72 -3.10 -5.01
CA TRP A 102 14.61 -2.84 -4.10
C TRP A 102 14.71 -1.40 -3.59
N LEU A 103 13.62 -0.64 -3.66
CA LEU A 103 13.63 0.81 -3.39
C LEU A 103 12.46 1.24 -2.51
N GLU A 104 12.75 2.00 -1.46
CA GLU A 104 11.78 2.86 -0.81
C GLU A 104 11.57 4.14 -1.62
N ASN A 105 10.38 4.34 -2.18
CA ASN A 105 10.16 5.37 -3.21
C ASN A 105 9.89 6.78 -2.66
N TYR A 106 10.14 6.98 -1.37
CA TYR A 106 9.88 8.21 -0.64
C TYR A 106 11.17 8.72 0.04
N GLY A 107 11.09 9.90 0.65
CA GLY A 107 12.19 10.44 1.43
C GLY A 107 11.80 11.60 2.32
N HIS A 108 12.68 11.89 3.28
CA HIS A 108 12.54 12.98 4.22
C HIS A 108 13.75 13.92 4.17
N TRP A 109 13.65 15.05 4.87
CA TRP A 109 14.78 15.99 5.06
C TRP A 109 15.47 16.45 3.77
N GLY A 110 14.70 16.75 2.73
CA GLY A 110 15.22 17.34 1.49
C GLY A 110 15.15 16.44 0.26
N TYR A 111 14.21 15.48 0.24
CA TYR A 111 13.86 14.70 -0.95
C TYR A 111 13.58 15.62 -2.15
N PRO A 112 14.36 15.50 -3.25
CA PRO A 112 14.25 16.40 -4.40
C PRO A 112 13.42 15.80 -5.56
N GLY A 113 12.81 14.63 -5.35
CA GLY A 113 12.13 13.85 -6.39
C GLY A 113 10.61 14.02 -6.41
N GLU A 114 9.99 13.19 -7.25
CA GLU A 114 8.55 12.93 -7.29
C GLU A 114 8.34 11.43 -7.10
N PHE A 115 7.59 11.04 -6.05
CA PHE A 115 7.54 9.67 -5.54
C PHE A 115 7.11 8.60 -6.55
N LEU A 116 6.20 8.92 -7.49
CA LEU A 116 5.74 7.96 -8.50
C LEU A 116 6.85 7.68 -9.53
N GLN A 117 7.38 8.72 -10.19
CA GLN A 117 8.47 8.55 -11.17
C GLN A 117 9.75 8.00 -10.52
N TYR A 118 10.04 8.40 -9.29
CA TYR A 118 11.18 7.85 -8.54
C TYR A 118 11.00 6.36 -8.26
N GLY A 119 9.80 5.94 -7.85
CA GLY A 119 9.44 4.54 -7.63
C GLY A 119 9.46 3.70 -8.91
N GLY A 120 8.95 4.23 -10.03
CA GLY A 120 8.88 3.53 -11.31
C GLY A 120 10.24 3.17 -11.94
N GLU A 121 11.34 3.74 -11.43
CA GLU A 121 12.68 3.44 -11.94
C GLU A 121 13.38 2.27 -11.19
N CYS A 122 12.69 1.51 -10.32
CA CYS A 122 13.26 0.34 -9.62
C CYS A 122 12.83 -1.01 -10.24
N ASP A 123 13.21 -2.14 -9.63
CA ASP A 123 12.66 -3.47 -9.97
C ASP A 123 11.56 -3.90 -8.98
N GLU A 124 11.74 -3.58 -7.71
CA GLU A 124 10.82 -3.89 -6.61
C GLU A 124 10.67 -2.66 -5.70
N ILE A 125 9.43 -2.24 -5.48
CA ILE A 125 9.10 -1.00 -4.79
C ILE A 125 8.60 -1.25 -3.37
N SER A 126 8.91 -0.34 -2.46
CA SER A 126 8.54 -0.42 -1.06
C SER A 126 8.01 0.89 -0.49
N GLY A 127 7.04 0.77 0.41
CA GLY A 127 6.74 1.77 1.43
C GLY A 127 7.38 1.40 2.77
N GLU A 128 6.93 2.04 3.85
CA GLU A 128 7.29 1.72 5.23
C GLU A 128 6.12 2.02 6.14
N PHE A 129 6.00 1.30 7.25
CA PHE A 129 5.11 1.70 8.33
C PHE A 129 5.62 1.30 9.71
N TRP A 130 5.28 2.13 10.69
CA TRP A 130 5.59 1.89 12.09
C TRP A 130 4.43 1.19 12.80
N VAL A 131 4.73 0.50 13.90
CA VAL A 131 3.72 -0.22 14.70
C VAL A 131 2.63 0.71 15.25
N ASN A 132 3.00 1.94 15.60
CA ASN A 132 2.11 2.90 16.25
C ASN A 132 2.09 4.24 15.52
N GLY A 133 0.96 4.96 15.62
CA GLY A 133 0.79 6.31 15.05
C GLY A 133 0.52 6.30 13.55
N ASP A 134 0.70 7.45 12.93
CA ASP A 134 0.30 7.70 11.54
C ASP A 134 1.44 7.53 10.53
N LEU A 135 2.65 7.16 10.99
CA LEU A 135 3.81 6.91 10.13
C LEU A 135 3.56 5.71 9.21
N GLY A 136 3.68 5.93 7.91
CA GLY A 136 3.35 5.00 6.84
C GLY A 136 2.07 5.35 6.08
N SER A 137 1.23 6.26 6.58
CA SER A 137 -0.04 6.61 5.92
C SER A 137 0.14 7.18 4.50
N ILE A 138 1.29 7.82 4.25
CA ILE A 138 1.65 8.34 2.93
C ILE A 138 2.43 7.28 2.17
N GLU A 139 3.46 6.74 2.79
CA GLU A 139 4.47 5.87 2.18
C GLU A 139 3.85 4.60 1.59
N LEU A 140 2.86 4.00 2.27
CA LEU A 140 2.20 2.78 1.78
C LEU A 140 1.33 3.05 0.54
N ARG A 141 0.51 4.11 0.57
CA ARG A 141 -0.35 4.49 -0.55
C ARG A 141 0.46 4.92 -1.76
N ASP A 142 1.55 5.62 -1.53
CA ASP A 142 2.47 6.08 -2.55
C ASP A 142 3.17 4.91 -3.24
N ALA A 143 3.67 3.94 -2.47
CA ALA A 143 4.27 2.71 -3.01
C ALA A 143 3.25 1.87 -3.79
N ALA A 144 2.03 1.71 -3.27
CA ALA A 144 0.97 0.98 -3.95
C ALA A 144 0.57 1.64 -5.27
N SER A 145 0.35 2.96 -5.27
CA SER A 145 -0.01 3.71 -6.48
C SER A 145 1.09 3.61 -7.54
N ALA A 146 2.35 3.80 -7.15
CA ALA A 146 3.50 3.65 -8.04
C ALA A 146 3.59 2.21 -8.59
N ALA A 147 3.41 1.21 -7.73
CA ALA A 147 3.43 -0.18 -8.15
C ALA A 147 2.36 -0.49 -9.19
N HIS A 148 1.14 -0.01 -8.98
CA HIS A 148 0.02 -0.25 -9.87
C HIS A 148 0.25 0.40 -11.23
N ILE A 149 0.61 1.69 -11.29
CA ILE A 149 0.74 2.39 -12.57
C ILE A 149 1.98 1.97 -13.38
N TYR A 150 3.05 1.49 -12.71
CA TYR A 150 4.29 1.02 -13.33
C TYR A 150 4.40 -0.51 -13.47
N ASP A 151 3.32 -1.26 -13.20
CA ASP A 151 3.27 -2.73 -13.33
C ASP A 151 4.29 -3.49 -12.46
N HIS A 152 4.46 -3.05 -11.21
CA HIS A 152 5.17 -3.82 -10.19
C HIS A 152 4.18 -4.77 -9.48
N PRO A 153 4.29 -6.10 -9.64
CA PRO A 153 3.33 -7.04 -9.07
C PRO A 153 3.43 -7.20 -7.55
N ILE A 154 4.58 -6.82 -6.97
CA ILE A 154 4.86 -6.93 -5.55
C ILE A 154 5.11 -5.52 -5.01
N VAL A 155 4.33 -5.16 -3.99
CA VAL A 155 4.45 -3.92 -3.23
C VAL A 155 4.95 -4.30 -1.85
N TRP A 156 6.19 -3.96 -1.58
CA TRP A 156 6.84 -4.24 -0.30
C TRP A 156 6.50 -3.16 0.74
N ALA A 157 6.71 -3.48 2.00
CA ALA A 157 6.88 -2.48 3.04
C ALA A 157 7.98 -2.89 4.01
N GLU A 158 8.84 -1.94 4.41
CA GLU A 158 9.50 -2.03 5.72
C GLU A 158 8.39 -2.03 6.79
N ALA A 159 8.27 -3.16 7.50
CA ALA A 159 7.10 -3.45 8.29
C ALA A 159 7.40 -3.51 9.79
N PHE A 160 6.54 -2.86 10.57
CA PHE A 160 6.51 -2.92 12.03
C PHE A 160 7.73 -2.28 12.72
N THR A 161 8.26 -1.20 12.17
CA THR A 161 9.27 -0.39 12.85
C THR A 161 8.70 0.15 14.16
N GLY A 162 9.39 -0.14 15.27
CA GLY A 162 8.85 -0.01 16.63
C GLY A 162 9.67 0.94 17.51
N GLY A 163 9.02 1.57 18.48
CA GLY A 163 9.71 2.45 19.44
C GLY A 163 10.04 1.77 20.78
N ILE A 164 9.05 1.14 21.41
CA ILE A 164 9.20 0.57 22.76
C ILE A 164 9.56 -0.91 22.66
N ALA A 165 10.77 -1.24 23.13
CA ALA A 165 11.29 -2.59 23.03
C ALA A 165 10.45 -3.63 23.80
N PHE A 166 10.25 -4.79 23.17
CA PHE A 166 9.61 -5.99 23.76
C PHE A 166 8.18 -5.76 24.28
N THR A 167 7.43 -4.85 23.65
CA THR A 167 6.01 -4.59 23.98
C THR A 167 5.02 -5.25 23.02
N ASN A 168 5.49 -5.69 21.86
CA ASN A 168 4.64 -6.24 20.81
C ASN A 168 4.71 -7.77 20.75
N SER A 169 3.56 -8.37 20.49
CA SER A 169 3.37 -9.75 20.07
C SER A 169 2.64 -9.79 18.73
N PRO A 170 2.58 -10.94 18.03
CA PRO A 170 1.79 -11.08 16.81
C PRO A 170 0.34 -10.59 16.92
N ARG A 171 -0.28 -10.68 18.11
CA ARG A 171 -1.63 -10.17 18.38
C ARG A 171 -1.69 -8.64 18.22
N ASP A 172 -0.70 -7.94 18.75
CA ASP A 172 -0.64 -6.47 18.75
C ASP A 172 -0.29 -5.92 17.37
N LEU A 173 0.42 -6.71 16.57
CA LEU A 173 0.82 -6.35 15.21
C LEU A 173 -0.28 -6.57 14.17
N LYS A 174 -1.31 -7.38 14.49
CA LYS A 174 -2.27 -7.87 13.50
C LYS A 174 -3.05 -6.74 12.82
N ALA A 175 -3.77 -5.92 13.60
CA ALA A 175 -4.58 -4.84 13.03
C ALA A 175 -3.75 -3.90 12.16
N ARG A 176 -2.54 -3.52 12.62
CA ARG A 176 -1.63 -2.65 11.88
C ARG A 176 -1.13 -3.28 10.58
N GLY A 177 -0.76 -4.56 10.60
CA GLY A 177 -0.39 -5.29 9.37
C GLY A 177 -1.55 -5.39 8.39
N ASP A 178 -2.76 -5.60 8.90
CA ASP A 178 -3.97 -5.69 8.07
C ASP A 178 -4.32 -4.33 7.45
N TRP A 179 -4.18 -3.24 8.19
CA TRP A 179 -4.28 -1.88 7.64
C TRP A 179 -3.26 -1.68 6.50
N ALA A 180 -2.01 -2.10 6.68
CA ALA A 180 -0.99 -1.98 5.63
C ALA A 180 -1.37 -2.77 4.37
N PHE A 181 -1.94 -3.97 4.52
CA PHE A 181 -2.50 -4.73 3.38
C PHE A 181 -3.63 -3.97 2.68
N THR A 182 -4.47 -3.23 3.43
CA THR A 182 -5.55 -2.41 2.83
C THR A 182 -5.06 -1.16 2.11
N GLU A 183 -3.86 -0.66 2.45
CA GLU A 183 -3.22 0.40 1.67
C GLU A 183 -2.63 -0.09 0.34
N GLY A 184 -2.62 -1.40 0.08
CA GLY A 184 -2.15 -2.02 -1.16
C GLY A 184 -0.80 -2.72 -1.05
N ILE A 185 -0.20 -2.76 0.14
CA ILE A 185 0.97 -3.61 0.39
C ILE A 185 0.56 -5.06 0.22
N ASN A 186 1.47 -5.89 -0.32
CA ASN A 186 1.23 -7.31 -0.48
C ASN A 186 2.44 -8.17 -0.12
N GLN A 187 3.47 -7.56 0.49
CA GLN A 187 4.64 -8.25 0.99
C GLN A 187 5.36 -7.42 2.06
N PHE A 188 5.83 -8.08 3.13
CA PHE A 188 6.54 -7.40 4.22
C PHE A 188 8.03 -7.76 4.27
N VAL A 189 8.85 -6.76 4.57
CA VAL A 189 10.21 -6.91 5.10
C VAL A 189 10.15 -6.53 6.58
N LEU A 190 10.32 -7.50 7.48
CA LEU A 190 10.15 -7.28 8.91
C LEU A 190 11.31 -6.44 9.48
N CYS A 191 10.99 -5.25 10.01
CA CYS A 191 11.90 -4.39 10.76
C CYS A 191 11.79 -4.68 12.27
N LEU A 192 12.78 -5.31 12.92
CA LEU A 192 13.98 -5.91 12.32
C LEU A 192 14.42 -7.23 12.98
N VAL A 193 14.98 -8.11 12.16
CA VAL A 193 15.60 -9.37 12.61
C VAL A 193 17.07 -9.11 12.95
N ILE A 194 17.33 -8.62 14.17
CA ILE A 194 18.70 -8.30 14.61
C ILE A 194 19.52 -9.56 14.85
N HIS A 195 20.74 -9.59 14.31
CA HIS A 195 21.70 -10.66 14.56
C HIS A 195 22.06 -10.77 16.06
N GLN A 196 21.92 -11.99 16.61
CA GLN A 196 22.23 -12.31 18.01
C GLN A 196 23.51 -13.16 18.10
N PRO A 197 24.68 -12.57 18.39
CA PRO A 197 25.97 -13.28 18.36
C PRO A 197 26.26 -14.11 19.63
N TRP A 198 25.43 -14.03 20.67
CA TRP A 198 25.60 -14.75 21.93
C TRP A 198 24.35 -15.56 22.26
N GLU A 199 24.51 -16.80 22.71
CA GLU A 199 23.39 -17.66 23.16
C GLU A 199 22.96 -17.35 24.61
N ASP A 200 23.89 -16.89 25.43
CA ASP A 200 23.74 -16.76 26.89
C ASP A 200 23.35 -15.35 27.35
N LYS A 201 23.04 -14.46 26.40
CA LYS A 201 22.62 -13.08 26.67
C LYS A 201 21.19 -12.86 26.20
N LEU A 202 20.26 -12.83 27.15
CA LEU A 202 18.85 -12.53 26.92
C LEU A 202 18.53 -11.11 27.42
N PRO A 203 17.67 -10.33 26.72
CA PRO A 203 17.05 -10.67 25.44
C PRO A 203 17.99 -10.48 24.23
N GLY A 204 19.24 -10.07 24.47
CA GLY A 204 20.28 -9.98 23.45
C GLY A 204 20.56 -8.55 22.98
N VAL A 205 21.07 -8.44 21.76
CA VAL A 205 21.33 -7.17 21.08
C VAL A 205 20.01 -6.55 20.65
N ASN A 206 19.84 -5.26 20.90
CA ASN A 206 18.74 -4.49 20.33
C ASN A 206 19.24 -3.18 19.70
N ALA A 207 18.52 -2.68 18.70
CA ALA A 207 18.69 -1.33 18.20
C ALA A 207 17.93 -0.34 19.11
N TRP A 208 18.03 0.95 18.81
CA TRP A 208 17.23 1.97 19.52
C TRP A 208 15.77 2.02 19.02
N PHE A 209 15.44 1.20 18.02
CA PHE A 209 14.12 0.92 17.46
C PHE A 209 13.93 -0.61 17.37
N GLY A 210 12.68 -1.04 17.34
CA GLY A 210 12.25 -2.43 17.12
C GLY A 210 11.58 -2.57 15.75
N SER A 211 10.74 -3.59 15.52
CA SER A 211 10.29 -4.63 16.44
C SER A 211 11.30 -5.77 16.59
N GLU A 212 11.31 -6.45 17.75
CA GLU A 212 12.30 -7.47 18.06
C GLU A 212 11.98 -8.85 17.46
N PHE A 213 11.98 -8.97 16.14
CA PHE A 213 11.77 -10.24 15.41
C PHE A 213 12.98 -11.17 15.46
N ASN A 214 13.62 -11.30 16.61
CA ASN A 214 14.82 -12.12 16.77
C ASN A 214 14.54 -13.34 17.67
N ARG A 215 15.40 -14.35 17.52
CA ARG A 215 15.28 -15.67 18.18
C ARG A 215 15.27 -15.70 19.71
N HIS A 216 15.53 -14.58 20.37
CA HIS A 216 15.43 -14.47 21.84
C HIS A 216 14.12 -13.83 22.31
N ASN A 217 13.27 -13.39 21.39
CA ASN A 217 11.95 -12.92 21.74
C ASN A 217 11.10 -14.10 22.24
N THR A 218 10.27 -13.87 23.26
CA THR A 218 9.57 -14.92 24.02
C THR A 218 8.59 -15.73 23.16
N TRP A 219 8.10 -15.16 22.07
CA TRP A 219 7.16 -15.78 21.15
C TRP A 219 7.78 -16.20 19.82
N PHE A 220 9.09 -16.00 19.60
CA PHE A 220 9.72 -16.23 18.29
C PHE A 220 9.54 -17.68 17.80
N ASP A 221 9.80 -18.66 18.67
CA ASP A 221 9.65 -20.09 18.34
C ASP A 221 8.18 -20.50 18.10
N HIS A 222 7.23 -19.64 18.47
CA HIS A 222 5.80 -19.80 18.27
C HIS A 222 5.24 -18.94 17.14
N ALA A 223 6.09 -18.19 16.42
CA ALA A 223 5.66 -17.25 15.38
C ALA A 223 5.14 -17.92 14.09
N GLY A 224 5.29 -19.25 13.94
CA GLY A 224 4.94 -20.00 12.74
C GLY A 224 3.54 -19.70 12.19
N PRO A 225 2.46 -19.80 12.99
CA PRO A 225 1.10 -19.48 12.53
C PRO A 225 0.92 -18.03 12.06
N TRP A 226 1.59 -17.07 12.71
CA TRP A 226 1.56 -15.67 12.29
C TRP A 226 2.30 -15.47 10.96
N VAL A 227 3.45 -16.13 10.78
CA VAL A 227 4.17 -16.11 9.49
C VAL A 227 3.33 -16.76 8.39
N ASP A 228 2.63 -17.86 8.67
CA ASP A 228 1.73 -18.49 7.69
C ASP A 228 0.53 -17.60 7.35
N TYR A 229 -0.04 -16.87 8.32
CA TYR A 229 -1.05 -15.85 8.08
C TYR A 229 -0.55 -14.80 7.08
N LEU A 230 0.61 -14.17 7.36
CA LEU A 230 1.22 -13.18 6.49
C LEU A 230 1.46 -13.73 5.08
N ARG A 231 1.98 -14.95 4.96
CA ARG A 231 2.21 -15.62 3.68
C ARG A 231 0.93 -15.85 2.88
N ARG A 232 -0.17 -16.28 3.53
CA ARG A 232 -1.46 -16.49 2.86
C ARG A 232 -2.05 -15.17 2.38
N CYS A 233 -1.97 -14.12 3.20
CA CYS A 233 -2.37 -12.77 2.78
C CYS A 233 -1.56 -12.29 1.58
N SER A 234 -0.23 -12.35 1.63
CA SER A 234 0.64 -11.98 0.50
C SER A 234 0.30 -12.74 -0.78
N VAL A 235 0.06 -14.04 -0.70
CA VAL A 235 -0.27 -14.86 -1.89
C VAL A 235 -1.55 -14.40 -2.56
N LEU A 236 -2.59 -14.05 -1.79
CA LEU A 236 -3.87 -13.61 -2.34
C LEU A 236 -3.81 -12.15 -2.81
N LEU A 237 -3.14 -11.29 -2.07
CA LEU A 237 -2.96 -9.87 -2.39
C LEU A 237 -1.95 -9.61 -3.51
N GLN A 238 -1.24 -10.64 -3.99
CA GLN A 238 -0.41 -10.59 -5.20
C GLN A 238 -1.13 -11.14 -6.45
N ARG A 239 -2.37 -11.63 -6.32
CA ARG A 239 -3.13 -12.15 -7.46
C ARG A 239 -3.72 -11.03 -8.30
N GLY A 240 -3.62 -11.19 -9.62
CA GLY A 240 -4.23 -10.27 -10.56
C GLY A 240 -3.80 -8.82 -10.36
N LEU A 241 -4.68 -7.90 -10.74
CA LEU A 241 -4.48 -6.46 -10.62
C LEU A 241 -5.26 -5.90 -9.43
N SER A 242 -4.81 -4.75 -8.91
CA SER A 242 -5.64 -3.98 -7.99
C SER A 242 -6.89 -3.51 -8.73
N PHE A 243 -8.03 -3.50 -8.05
CA PHE A 243 -9.26 -2.93 -8.59
C PHE A 243 -9.54 -1.61 -7.87
N VAL A 244 -9.48 -0.52 -8.62
CA VAL A 244 -9.59 0.86 -8.10
C VAL A 244 -10.44 1.70 -9.06
N ASP A 245 -11.26 2.61 -8.53
CA ASP A 245 -12.25 3.33 -9.33
C ASP A 245 -11.70 4.66 -9.89
N ALA A 246 -10.80 5.32 -9.18
CA ALA A 246 -10.31 6.66 -9.52
C ALA A 246 -8.79 6.75 -9.62
N ALA A 247 -8.30 7.56 -10.56
CA ALA A 247 -6.91 7.96 -10.66
C ALA A 247 -6.77 9.44 -10.29
N TYR A 248 -6.06 9.75 -9.20
CA TYR A 248 -5.78 11.12 -8.76
C TYR A 248 -4.45 11.60 -9.33
N PHE A 249 -4.52 12.57 -10.25
CA PHE A 249 -3.33 13.16 -10.83
C PHE A 249 -2.60 14.01 -9.80
N ILE A 250 -1.32 13.71 -9.56
CA ILE A 250 -0.53 14.43 -8.56
C ILE A 250 -0.13 15.84 -9.01
N GLY A 251 -0.40 16.28 -10.24
CA GLY A 251 0.14 17.54 -10.76
C GLY A 251 1.58 17.40 -11.29
N GLU A 252 2.16 18.49 -11.78
CA GLU A 252 3.48 18.47 -12.44
C GLU A 252 4.60 19.09 -11.58
N ASP A 253 4.27 19.56 -10.38
CA ASP A 253 5.23 20.15 -9.45
C ASP A 253 6.22 19.13 -8.88
N ALA A 254 7.44 19.60 -8.65
CA ALA A 254 8.48 18.88 -7.91
C ALA A 254 9.19 19.83 -6.92
N PRO A 255 9.66 19.33 -5.77
CA PRO A 255 9.53 17.96 -5.28
C PRO A 255 8.10 17.60 -4.87
N LYS A 256 7.75 16.31 -4.91
CA LYS A 256 6.42 15.80 -4.56
C LYS A 256 6.52 14.50 -3.79
N MET A 257 6.04 14.53 -2.55
CA MET A 257 6.07 13.41 -1.61
C MET A 257 4.71 12.76 -1.39
N THR A 258 3.63 13.30 -1.99
CA THR A 258 2.30 12.68 -2.08
C THR A 258 1.43 13.54 -3.02
N GLY A 259 0.26 13.02 -3.41
CA GLY A 259 -0.74 13.74 -4.20
C GLY A 259 -1.89 14.30 -3.35
N PRO A 260 -2.68 15.27 -3.85
CA PRO A 260 -3.94 15.63 -3.22
C PRO A 260 -5.03 14.62 -3.59
N CYS A 261 -5.88 14.27 -2.61
CA CYS A 261 -7.14 13.56 -2.85
C CYS A 261 -8.31 14.57 -2.75
N GLU A 262 -8.38 15.47 -3.72
CA GLU A 262 -9.36 16.55 -3.77
C GLU A 262 -10.06 16.60 -5.14
N PRO A 263 -11.40 16.50 -5.20
CA PRO A 263 -12.32 16.27 -4.08
C PRO A 263 -12.11 14.91 -3.40
N ALA A 264 -12.45 14.84 -2.11
CA ALA A 264 -12.29 13.62 -1.31
C ALA A 264 -13.09 12.45 -1.91
N LEU A 265 -12.49 11.26 -1.89
CA LEU A 265 -13.14 10.03 -2.31
C LEU A 265 -14.15 9.57 -1.24
N PRO A 266 -15.42 9.30 -1.58
CA PRO A 266 -16.39 8.76 -0.63
C PRO A 266 -16.06 7.32 -0.24
N ALA A 267 -16.63 6.88 0.88
CA ALA A 267 -16.49 5.50 1.34
C ALA A 267 -17.00 4.49 0.31
N GLY A 268 -16.36 3.31 0.28
CA GLY A 268 -16.74 2.21 -0.61
C GLY A 268 -16.12 2.27 -2.01
N TYR A 269 -15.17 3.17 -2.25
CA TYR A 269 -14.36 3.24 -3.46
C TYR A 269 -12.88 3.24 -3.09
N ASP A 270 -12.01 2.91 -4.05
CA ASP A 270 -10.56 2.96 -3.88
C ASP A 270 -9.90 3.73 -5.05
N PHE A 271 -8.66 4.16 -4.86
CA PHE A 271 -7.94 5.00 -5.81
C PHE A 271 -6.43 4.73 -5.84
N ASP A 272 -5.82 5.18 -6.94
CA ASP A 272 -4.37 5.35 -7.07
C ASP A 272 -4.02 6.81 -7.36
N TYR A 273 -2.82 7.21 -6.98
CA TYR A 273 -2.16 8.37 -7.57
C TYR A 273 -1.58 8.05 -8.95
N ILE A 274 -1.61 9.01 -9.87
CA ILE A 274 -1.03 8.92 -11.21
C ILE A 274 -0.21 10.19 -11.52
N ASN A 275 0.87 10.08 -12.29
CA ASN A 275 1.72 11.21 -12.68
C ASN A 275 1.59 11.56 -14.17
N ALA A 276 2.20 12.68 -14.55
CA ALA A 276 2.19 13.14 -15.94
C ALA A 276 2.93 12.17 -16.87
N ASP A 277 3.94 11.47 -16.36
CA ASP A 277 4.74 10.50 -17.13
C ASP A 277 3.85 9.37 -17.69
N ILE A 278 3.07 8.73 -16.83
CA ILE A 278 2.13 7.67 -17.20
C ILE A 278 0.96 8.21 -18.01
N ILE A 279 0.38 9.37 -17.63
CA ILE A 279 -0.73 9.97 -18.38
C ILE A 279 -0.33 10.22 -19.82
N GLU A 280 0.84 10.83 -20.06
CA GLU A 280 1.31 11.19 -21.39
C GLU A 280 1.67 9.97 -22.25
N LYS A 281 2.36 8.99 -21.67
CA LYS A 281 2.96 7.88 -22.42
C LYS A 281 2.05 6.68 -22.59
N ASP A 282 1.36 6.27 -21.53
CA ASP A 282 0.83 4.91 -21.41
C ASP A 282 -0.69 4.87 -21.19
N LEU A 283 -1.27 5.90 -20.57
CA LEU A 283 -2.72 5.94 -20.31
C LEU A 283 -3.51 6.12 -21.60
N ASP A 284 -4.49 5.26 -21.84
CA ASP A 284 -5.40 5.34 -22.98
C ASP A 284 -6.86 5.24 -22.51
N VAL A 285 -7.80 5.31 -23.46
CA VAL A 285 -9.23 5.18 -23.19
C VAL A 285 -9.86 4.09 -24.07
N GLN A 286 -10.59 3.18 -23.44
CA GLN A 286 -11.35 2.11 -24.09
C GLN A 286 -12.77 2.11 -23.54
N ASP A 287 -13.76 2.29 -24.43
CA ASP A 287 -15.18 2.34 -24.07
C ASP A 287 -15.49 3.31 -22.90
N GLY A 288 -14.83 4.48 -22.89
CA GLY A 288 -14.97 5.51 -21.86
C GLY A 288 -14.23 5.23 -20.55
N VAL A 289 -13.53 4.10 -20.45
CA VAL A 289 -12.71 3.71 -19.27
C VAL A 289 -11.25 4.01 -19.56
N LEU A 290 -10.55 4.60 -18.59
CA LEU A 290 -9.12 4.84 -18.66
C LEU A 290 -8.38 3.52 -18.43
N VAL A 291 -7.42 3.17 -19.28
CA VAL A 291 -6.72 1.89 -19.22
C VAL A 291 -5.22 2.05 -19.41
N LEU A 292 -4.44 1.25 -18.67
CA LEU A 292 -3.00 1.10 -18.85
C LEU A 292 -2.69 -0.16 -19.68
N PRO A 293 -1.49 -0.26 -20.29
CA PRO A 293 -1.14 -1.38 -21.19
C PRO A 293 -1.24 -2.77 -20.55
N HIS A 294 -1.01 -2.88 -19.24
CA HIS A 294 -1.09 -4.13 -18.48
C HIS A 294 -2.52 -4.47 -18.00
N GLY A 295 -3.51 -3.61 -18.28
CA GLY A 295 -4.93 -3.88 -18.03
C GLY A 295 -5.53 -3.20 -16.80
N LEU A 296 -4.73 -2.50 -15.99
CA LEU A 296 -5.27 -1.69 -14.89
C LEU A 296 -6.14 -0.57 -15.48
N SER A 297 -7.25 -0.28 -14.82
CA SER A 297 -8.24 0.65 -15.37
C SER A 297 -8.90 1.50 -14.30
N TYR A 298 -9.35 2.69 -14.71
CA TYR A 298 -10.00 3.68 -13.85
C TYR A 298 -11.25 4.23 -14.53
N ARG A 299 -12.26 4.56 -13.72
CA ARG A 299 -13.50 5.20 -14.21
C ARG A 299 -13.38 6.71 -14.34
N VAL A 300 -12.51 7.32 -13.54
CA VAL A 300 -12.37 8.79 -13.48
C VAL A 300 -10.90 9.19 -13.33
N LEU A 301 -10.47 10.20 -14.08
CA LEU A 301 -9.22 10.93 -13.84
C LEU A 301 -9.53 12.22 -13.08
N VAL A 302 -9.01 12.36 -11.86
CA VAL A 302 -9.18 13.56 -11.03
C VAL A 302 -7.94 14.44 -11.14
N LEU A 303 -8.12 15.68 -11.57
CA LEU A 303 -7.08 16.69 -11.66
C LEU A 303 -6.99 17.47 -10.33
N PRO A 304 -5.78 17.86 -9.90
CA PRO A 304 -5.61 18.60 -8.66
C PRO A 304 -6.24 20.00 -8.78
N PRO A 305 -6.52 20.69 -7.66
CA PRO A 305 -7.03 22.06 -7.66
C PRO A 305 -5.94 23.08 -8.06
N SER A 306 -5.41 22.95 -9.27
CA SER A 306 -4.36 23.76 -9.87
C SER A 306 -4.83 24.46 -11.13
N THR A 307 -4.27 25.64 -11.41
CA THR A 307 -4.49 26.40 -12.64
C THR A 307 -3.30 26.32 -13.61
N SER A 308 -2.25 25.56 -13.27
CA SER A 308 -1.09 25.35 -14.14
C SER A 308 -1.11 23.96 -14.77
N MET A 309 -0.74 23.89 -16.06
CA MET A 309 -0.53 22.63 -16.78
C MET A 309 0.32 22.86 -18.03
N ARG A 310 1.29 21.97 -18.33
CA ARG A 310 2.06 22.03 -19.58
C ARG A 310 1.16 21.74 -20.79
N PRO A 311 1.41 22.39 -21.96
CA PRO A 311 0.63 22.13 -23.17
C PRO A 311 0.60 20.66 -23.62
N ALA A 312 1.69 19.92 -23.41
CA ALA A 312 1.78 18.51 -23.79
C ALA A 312 0.78 17.63 -23.02
N LEU A 313 0.79 17.73 -21.68
CA LEU A 313 -0.14 17.02 -20.81
C LEU A 313 -1.59 17.41 -21.12
N LEU A 314 -1.87 18.70 -21.28
CA LEU A 314 -3.22 19.19 -21.59
C LEU A 314 -3.76 18.64 -22.92
N LYS A 315 -2.91 18.50 -23.95
CA LYS A 315 -3.28 17.84 -25.21
C LYS A 315 -3.66 16.38 -24.98
N LYS A 316 -2.90 15.65 -24.15
CA LYS A 316 -3.19 14.25 -23.83
C LYS A 316 -4.51 14.10 -23.07
N ILE A 317 -4.73 14.91 -22.03
CA ILE A 317 -6.00 14.94 -21.28
C ILE A 317 -7.17 15.24 -22.23
N GLY A 318 -7.00 16.21 -23.13
CA GLY A 318 -8.00 16.50 -24.16
C GLY A 318 -8.31 15.33 -25.09
N ALA A 319 -7.30 14.53 -25.45
CA ALA A 319 -7.48 13.33 -26.26
C ALA A 319 -8.22 12.23 -25.49
N LEU A 320 -7.89 12.01 -24.20
CA LEU A 320 -8.59 11.07 -23.33
C LEU A 320 -10.07 11.44 -23.17
N ALA A 321 -10.34 12.71 -22.86
CA ALA A 321 -11.72 13.21 -22.75
C ALA A 321 -12.48 13.08 -24.07
N ALA A 322 -11.85 13.38 -25.20
CA ALA A 322 -12.46 13.19 -26.53
C ALA A 322 -12.76 11.72 -26.86
N GLY A 323 -12.04 10.77 -26.26
CA GLY A 323 -12.32 9.34 -26.35
C GLY A 323 -13.36 8.83 -25.34
N GLY A 324 -13.97 9.73 -24.55
CA GLY A 324 -15.05 9.43 -23.62
C GLY A 324 -14.62 9.26 -22.17
N ALA A 325 -13.34 9.45 -21.83
CA ALA A 325 -12.90 9.39 -20.45
C ALA A 325 -13.51 10.53 -19.62
N VAL A 326 -13.90 10.21 -18.39
CA VAL A 326 -14.41 11.20 -17.43
C VAL A 326 -13.22 11.84 -16.72
N VAL A 327 -13.13 13.16 -16.83
CA VAL A 327 -12.07 13.97 -16.21
C VAL A 327 -12.71 14.97 -15.26
N VAL A 328 -12.22 15.08 -14.04
CA VAL A 328 -12.78 15.96 -13.02
C VAL A 328 -11.73 16.97 -12.57
N GLY A 329 -12.01 18.26 -12.66
CA GLY A 329 -11.15 19.29 -12.07
C GLY A 329 -11.11 20.60 -12.85
N PRO A 330 -10.45 21.64 -12.29
CA PRO A 330 -10.46 22.98 -12.85
C PRO A 330 -9.64 23.11 -14.13
N ALA A 331 -10.03 24.06 -14.99
CA ALA A 331 -9.29 24.40 -16.21
C ALA A 331 -7.97 25.11 -15.87
N PRO A 332 -6.83 24.72 -16.48
CA PRO A 332 -5.59 25.47 -16.38
C PRO A 332 -5.65 26.72 -17.27
N ASP A 333 -4.93 27.77 -16.88
CA ASP A 333 -4.85 29.03 -17.62
C ASP A 333 -3.41 29.47 -17.97
N HIS A 334 -2.41 28.70 -17.54
CA HIS A 334 -1.00 28.92 -17.84
C HIS A 334 -0.15 27.64 -17.74
N SER A 335 1.05 27.67 -18.34
CA SER A 335 2.08 26.64 -18.13
C SER A 335 2.87 26.94 -16.86
N PRO A 336 3.32 25.94 -16.08
CA PRO A 336 4.24 26.19 -14.96
C PRO A 336 5.70 26.42 -15.41
N SER A 337 6.03 26.05 -16.65
CA SER A 337 7.37 26.14 -17.23
C SER A 337 7.66 27.51 -17.85
N LEU A 338 8.95 27.86 -17.94
CA LEU A 338 9.43 29.00 -18.72
C LEU A 338 9.65 28.63 -20.18
N GLU A 339 9.68 27.34 -20.52
CA GLU A 339 9.75 26.84 -21.88
C GLU A 339 8.65 27.50 -22.73
N ASN A 340 9.07 28.12 -23.85
CA ASN A 340 8.21 28.82 -24.80
C ASN A 340 7.33 29.94 -24.20
N TYR A 341 7.67 30.47 -23.03
CA TYR A 341 6.95 31.62 -22.45
C TYR A 341 7.18 32.90 -23.30
N PRO A 342 6.14 33.70 -23.59
CA PRO A 342 4.75 33.62 -23.09
C PRO A 342 3.77 32.86 -24.00
N ASP A 343 4.22 32.33 -25.14
CA ASP A 343 3.33 31.68 -26.12
C ASP A 343 2.70 30.39 -25.56
N CYS A 344 3.39 29.69 -24.67
CA CYS A 344 2.85 28.51 -23.98
C CYS A 344 1.56 28.81 -23.21
N ASP A 345 1.41 29.99 -22.59
CA ASP A 345 0.18 30.37 -21.89
C ASP A 345 -0.99 30.63 -22.86
N VAL A 346 -0.70 31.15 -24.05
CA VAL A 346 -1.71 31.34 -25.11
C VAL A 346 -2.21 29.97 -25.57
N GLU A 347 -1.29 29.03 -25.76
CA GLU A 347 -1.62 27.65 -26.12
C GLU A 347 -2.45 26.95 -25.04
N VAL A 348 -2.06 27.06 -23.76
CA VAL A 348 -2.80 26.46 -22.64
C VAL A 348 -4.24 26.99 -22.60
N ARG A 349 -4.46 28.30 -22.69
CA ARG A 349 -5.82 28.86 -22.66
C ARG A 349 -6.66 28.36 -23.84
N ALA A 350 -6.10 28.35 -25.04
CA ALA A 350 -6.81 27.87 -26.23
C ALA A 350 -7.16 26.37 -26.15
N LEU A 351 -6.26 25.56 -25.60
CA LEU A 351 -6.52 24.13 -25.35
C LEU A 351 -7.55 23.95 -24.24
N ALA A 352 -7.44 24.68 -23.14
CA ALA A 352 -8.35 24.59 -22.00
C ALA A 352 -9.80 24.94 -22.42
N GLU A 353 -9.99 26.01 -23.20
CA GLU A 353 -11.30 26.35 -23.78
C GLU A 353 -11.91 25.19 -24.58
N LYS A 354 -11.08 24.46 -25.34
CA LYS A 354 -11.53 23.31 -26.12
C LYS A 354 -11.83 22.10 -25.22
N VAL A 355 -10.93 21.77 -24.30
CA VAL A 355 -11.05 20.57 -23.45
C VAL A 355 -12.23 20.70 -22.48
N TRP A 356 -12.38 21.83 -21.80
CA TRP A 356 -13.48 22.06 -20.86
C TRP A 356 -14.84 22.33 -21.53
N SER A 357 -14.90 22.38 -22.86
CA SER A 357 -16.16 22.36 -23.59
C SER A 357 -16.72 20.95 -23.81
N ASN A 358 -15.96 19.90 -23.47
CA ASN A 358 -16.38 18.51 -23.56
C ASN A 358 -17.25 18.12 -22.36
N GLU A 359 -18.36 17.41 -22.62
CA GLU A 359 -19.32 16.97 -21.61
C GLU A 359 -18.77 15.96 -20.59
N THR A 360 -17.69 15.24 -20.94
CA THR A 360 -17.03 14.31 -20.02
C THR A 360 -16.04 14.99 -19.06
N VAL A 361 -15.80 16.30 -19.24
CA VAL A 361 -14.97 17.10 -18.34
C VAL A 361 -15.87 17.82 -17.34
N LEU A 362 -15.79 17.40 -16.09
CA LEU A 362 -16.65 17.85 -14.99
C LEU A 362 -15.89 18.81 -14.07
N THR A 363 -16.57 19.85 -13.60
CA THR A 363 -16.01 20.87 -12.71
C THR A 363 -16.93 21.11 -11.52
N ASP A 364 -16.35 21.49 -10.38
CA ASP A 364 -17.09 21.92 -9.18
C ASP A 364 -18.10 20.89 -8.62
N LEU A 365 -17.80 19.59 -8.80
CA LEU A 365 -18.60 18.48 -8.27
C LEU A 365 -17.85 17.71 -7.18
N SER A 366 -18.57 17.16 -6.21
CA SER A 366 -18.03 16.13 -5.32
C SER A 366 -17.88 14.80 -6.06
N MET A 367 -17.02 13.90 -5.58
CA MET A 367 -16.89 12.56 -6.17
C MET A 367 -18.20 11.76 -6.09
N GLU A 368 -19.02 11.94 -5.06
CA GLU A 368 -20.35 11.32 -4.99
C GLU A 368 -21.27 11.76 -6.15
N GLN A 369 -21.24 13.06 -6.49
CA GLN A 369 -22.00 13.60 -7.62
C GLN A 369 -21.45 13.06 -8.94
N VAL A 370 -20.12 13.00 -9.09
CA VAL A 370 -19.47 12.42 -10.27
C VAL A 370 -19.89 10.97 -10.44
N PHE A 371 -19.75 10.14 -9.41
CA PHE A 371 -20.11 8.72 -9.44
C PHE A 371 -21.59 8.49 -9.72
N SER A 372 -22.47 9.34 -9.17
CA SER A 372 -23.89 9.29 -9.51
C SER A 372 -24.18 9.67 -10.97
N LEU A 373 -23.40 10.55 -11.60
CA LEU A 373 -23.60 10.93 -13.01
C LEU A 373 -23.15 9.83 -13.98
N ILE A 374 -22.18 9.02 -13.59
CA ILE A 374 -21.63 7.94 -14.40
C ILE A 374 -22.21 6.56 -14.03
N ASP A 375 -23.27 6.55 -13.21
CA ASP A 375 -23.93 5.33 -12.69
C ASP A 375 -22.94 4.33 -12.07
N LEU A 376 -21.96 4.83 -11.31
CA LEU A 376 -20.98 4.02 -10.60
C LEU A 376 -21.38 3.91 -9.11
N PRO A 377 -21.98 2.80 -8.65
CA PRO A 377 -22.29 2.63 -7.24
C PRO A 377 -21.04 2.17 -6.46
N PRO A 378 -21.00 2.25 -5.12
CA PRO A 378 -19.83 1.83 -4.33
C PRO A 378 -19.41 0.39 -4.62
N ASP A 379 -18.11 0.12 -4.65
CA ASP A 379 -17.56 -1.23 -4.81
C ASP A 379 -17.85 -2.12 -3.59
N VAL A 380 -17.75 -1.53 -2.40
CA VAL A 380 -18.07 -2.17 -1.13
C VAL A 380 -18.96 -1.25 -0.29
N ILE A 381 -19.99 -1.80 0.35
CA ILE A 381 -20.77 -1.13 1.39
C ILE A 381 -20.47 -1.82 2.71
N CYS A 382 -19.77 -1.10 3.59
CA CYS A 382 -19.38 -1.55 4.93
C CYS A 382 -19.27 -0.36 5.90
N PRO A 383 -19.22 -0.60 7.22
CA PRO A 383 -18.80 0.40 8.19
C PRO A 383 -17.41 0.96 7.85
N GLU A 384 -17.17 2.24 8.16
CA GLU A 384 -15.90 2.93 7.85
C GLU A 384 -14.67 2.30 8.50
N ASP A 385 -14.85 1.61 9.62
CA ASP A 385 -13.80 0.93 10.39
C ASP A 385 -13.62 -0.55 10.03
N ILE A 386 -14.36 -1.05 9.03
CA ILE A 386 -14.02 -2.28 8.29
C ILE A 386 -13.20 -1.85 7.09
N LEU A 387 -11.88 -2.02 7.18
CA LEU A 387 -10.98 -1.72 6.08
C LEU A 387 -11.02 -2.83 5.05
N TRP A 388 -10.76 -2.50 3.79
CA TRP A 388 -10.83 -3.46 2.69
C TRP A 388 -9.87 -3.16 1.55
N LYS A 389 -9.60 -4.17 0.73
CA LYS A 389 -8.90 -4.04 -0.56
C LYS A 389 -9.47 -5.01 -1.57
N HIS A 390 -9.62 -4.58 -2.82
CA HIS A 390 -10.13 -5.41 -3.90
C HIS A 390 -9.05 -5.69 -4.95
N ARG A 391 -8.91 -6.97 -5.32
CA ARG A 391 -8.10 -7.43 -6.45
C ARG A 391 -8.92 -8.25 -7.43
N GLN A 392 -8.54 -8.17 -8.71
CA GLN A 392 -9.16 -8.94 -9.78
C GLN A 392 -8.11 -9.80 -10.51
N ASP A 393 -8.27 -11.12 -10.42
CA ASP A 393 -7.43 -12.13 -11.08
C ASP A 393 -8.24 -12.83 -12.17
N GLY A 394 -8.19 -12.27 -13.39
CA GLY A 394 -9.01 -12.72 -14.50
C GLY A 394 -10.50 -12.53 -14.21
N ASP A 395 -11.24 -13.62 -14.13
CA ASP A 395 -12.66 -13.64 -13.78
C ASP A 395 -12.94 -13.89 -12.29
N THR A 396 -11.91 -13.81 -11.44
CA THR A 396 -12.03 -13.95 -9.98
C THR A 396 -11.84 -12.60 -9.28
N ASP A 397 -12.80 -12.24 -8.41
CA ASP A 397 -12.69 -11.05 -7.55
C ASP A 397 -12.31 -11.50 -6.14
N ILE A 398 -11.36 -10.78 -5.53
CA ILE A 398 -10.77 -11.10 -4.22
C ILE A 398 -10.84 -9.84 -3.37
N TYR A 399 -11.68 -9.86 -2.35
CA TYR A 399 -11.78 -8.78 -1.37
C TYR A 399 -11.09 -9.21 -0.08
N PHE A 400 -10.14 -8.43 0.42
CA PHE A 400 -9.64 -8.53 1.78
C PHE A 400 -10.47 -7.62 2.68
N LEU A 401 -10.88 -8.10 3.85
CA LEU A 401 -11.58 -7.32 4.88
C LEU A 401 -10.82 -7.40 6.19
N SER A 402 -10.80 -6.33 6.96
CA SER A 402 -10.19 -6.30 8.30
C SER A 402 -11.01 -5.50 9.30
N ASN A 403 -11.32 -6.13 10.44
CA ASN A 403 -11.82 -5.45 11.62
C ASN A 403 -10.66 -4.80 12.37
N GLN A 404 -10.64 -3.46 12.46
CA GLN A 404 -9.55 -2.74 13.14
C GLN A 404 -9.78 -2.55 14.64
N ASN A 405 -10.89 -3.04 15.18
CA ASN A 405 -11.29 -2.79 16.56
C ASN A 405 -10.87 -3.91 17.52
N ASP A 406 -10.65 -3.52 18.78
CA ASP A 406 -10.41 -4.41 19.94
C ASP A 406 -11.68 -5.16 20.41
N ALA A 407 -12.70 -5.30 19.54
CA ALA A 407 -13.98 -5.92 19.87
C ALA A 407 -14.50 -6.77 18.71
N ALA A 408 -15.06 -7.93 19.07
CA ALA A 408 -15.84 -8.75 18.16
C ALA A 408 -17.15 -8.05 17.75
N ARG A 409 -17.57 -8.25 16.50
CA ARG A 409 -18.79 -7.67 15.93
C ARG A 409 -19.33 -8.46 14.75
N SER A 410 -20.62 -8.29 14.48
CA SER A 410 -21.32 -8.88 13.34
C SER A 410 -21.72 -7.76 12.39
N GLU A 411 -21.36 -7.87 11.11
CA GLU A 411 -21.65 -6.86 10.10
C GLU A 411 -22.17 -7.51 8.82
N THR A 412 -23.06 -6.82 8.10
CA THR A 412 -23.42 -7.23 6.73
C THR A 412 -22.62 -6.41 5.73
N ILE A 413 -21.76 -7.09 4.97
CA ILE A 413 -20.90 -6.46 3.97
C ILE A 413 -21.46 -6.74 2.58
N SER A 414 -21.59 -5.70 1.75
CA SER A 414 -22.14 -5.82 0.39
C SER A 414 -21.10 -5.49 -0.66
N PHE A 415 -20.98 -6.32 -1.68
CA PHE A 415 -19.99 -6.22 -2.76
C PHE A 415 -20.68 -6.00 -4.10
N ARG A 416 -20.13 -5.14 -4.94
CA ARG A 416 -20.63 -4.82 -6.29
C ARG A 416 -20.38 -5.96 -7.29
N ILE A 417 -20.81 -7.17 -6.92
CA ILE A 417 -20.71 -8.42 -7.67
C ILE A 417 -22.11 -9.02 -7.77
N THR A 418 -22.54 -9.42 -8.97
CA THR A 418 -23.92 -9.87 -9.23
C THR A 418 -24.05 -11.25 -9.83
N ASP A 419 -22.96 -11.81 -10.36
CA ASP A 419 -22.97 -13.01 -11.21
C ASP A 419 -22.10 -14.15 -10.65
N LYS A 420 -21.53 -13.99 -9.45
CA LYS A 420 -20.62 -14.95 -8.82
C LYS A 420 -21.03 -15.21 -7.37
N ALA A 421 -20.91 -16.45 -6.94
CA ALA A 421 -21.17 -16.82 -5.56
C ALA A 421 -19.90 -16.60 -4.70
N PRO A 422 -20.05 -16.11 -3.46
CA PRO A 422 -18.93 -15.85 -2.56
C PRO A 422 -18.42 -17.14 -1.89
N GLU A 423 -17.15 -17.12 -1.50
CA GLU A 423 -16.49 -18.04 -0.57
C GLU A 423 -15.76 -17.21 0.50
N LEU A 424 -15.67 -17.71 1.75
CA LEU A 424 -14.89 -17.05 2.81
C LEU A 424 -13.59 -17.83 3.06
N TRP A 425 -12.46 -17.16 2.90
CA TRP A 425 -11.13 -17.74 3.04
C TRP A 425 -10.44 -17.12 4.25
N TRP A 426 -10.22 -17.93 5.28
CA TRP A 426 -9.67 -17.50 6.56
C TRP A 426 -8.14 -17.63 6.55
N ALA A 427 -7.43 -16.51 6.44
CA ALA A 427 -5.99 -16.52 6.28
C ALA A 427 -5.26 -17.01 7.54
N GLU A 428 -5.84 -16.88 8.73
CA GLU A 428 -5.24 -17.35 9.99
C GLU A 428 -5.16 -18.87 10.03
N THR A 429 -6.23 -19.55 9.60
CA THR A 429 -6.37 -21.01 9.71
C THR A 429 -6.09 -21.75 8.40
N GLY A 430 -6.23 -21.08 7.26
CA GLY A 430 -6.23 -21.69 5.93
C GLY A 430 -7.54 -22.43 5.59
N ILE A 431 -8.60 -22.25 6.39
CA ILE A 431 -9.92 -22.84 6.12
C ILE A 431 -10.63 -22.04 5.03
N ILE A 432 -11.33 -22.74 4.14
CA ILE A 432 -12.22 -22.16 3.13
C ILE A 432 -13.64 -22.62 3.44
N ASP A 433 -14.52 -21.65 3.65
CA ASP A 433 -15.97 -21.86 3.62
C ASP A 433 -16.48 -21.62 2.19
N TYR A 434 -16.88 -22.71 1.54
CA TYR A 434 -17.34 -22.70 0.14
C TYR A 434 -18.80 -22.30 -0.02
N GLU A 435 -19.59 -22.33 1.06
CA GLU A 435 -21.04 -22.13 1.03
C GLU A 435 -21.50 -21.22 2.18
N PRO A 436 -20.94 -20.00 2.32
CA PRO A 436 -21.42 -19.05 3.32
C PRO A 436 -22.86 -18.62 3.03
N GLU A 437 -23.54 -18.11 4.06
CA GLU A 437 -24.82 -17.42 3.86
C GLU A 437 -24.60 -16.10 3.09
N PHE A 438 -25.45 -15.84 2.10
CA PHE A 438 -25.43 -14.59 1.35
C PHE A 438 -26.81 -14.29 0.75
N SER A 439 -27.01 -13.05 0.32
CA SER A 439 -28.15 -12.64 -0.50
C SER A 439 -27.68 -11.82 -1.71
N ALA A 440 -28.42 -11.85 -2.81
CA ALA A 440 -28.10 -11.06 -4.00
C ALA A 440 -29.33 -10.23 -4.39
N ALA A 441 -29.21 -8.90 -4.29
CA ALA A 441 -30.27 -7.94 -4.58
C ALA A 441 -29.66 -6.58 -4.94
N ASP A 442 -30.42 -5.76 -5.68
CA ASP A 442 -30.10 -4.35 -5.94
C ASP A 442 -28.68 -4.08 -6.50
N GLY A 443 -28.13 -5.03 -7.28
CA GLY A 443 -26.79 -4.91 -7.87
C GLY A 443 -25.64 -5.33 -6.95
N TYR A 444 -25.94 -5.91 -5.78
CA TYR A 444 -24.97 -6.35 -4.79
C TYR A 444 -25.14 -7.82 -4.41
N THR A 445 -24.03 -8.41 -3.96
CA THR A 445 -24.02 -9.63 -3.16
C THR A 445 -23.64 -9.27 -1.72
N SER A 446 -24.49 -9.60 -0.76
CA SER A 446 -24.34 -9.23 0.66
C SER A 446 -24.17 -10.45 1.54
N LEU A 447 -23.21 -10.39 2.47
CA LEU A 447 -22.88 -11.46 3.41
C LEU A 447 -22.93 -10.97 4.86
N PRO A 448 -23.63 -11.66 5.77
CA PRO A 448 -23.39 -11.49 7.20
C PRO A 448 -22.02 -12.12 7.56
N ILE A 449 -21.16 -11.33 8.20
CA ILE A 449 -19.82 -11.75 8.59
C ILE A 449 -19.62 -11.46 10.08
N GLU A 450 -19.24 -12.51 10.82
CA GLU A 450 -18.83 -12.42 12.21
C GLU A 450 -17.32 -12.17 12.27
N PHE A 451 -16.92 -11.03 12.82
CA PHE A 451 -15.54 -10.67 13.07
C PHE A 451 -15.24 -10.83 14.57
N ASP A 452 -14.14 -11.49 14.91
CA ASP A 452 -13.54 -11.37 16.24
C ASP A 452 -12.61 -10.14 16.29
N ILE A 453 -12.02 -9.88 17.45
CA ILE A 453 -11.00 -8.87 17.69
C ILE A 453 -9.91 -8.96 16.61
N HIS A 454 -9.67 -7.85 15.90
CA HIS A 454 -8.64 -7.75 14.87
C HIS A 454 -8.73 -8.78 13.74
N THR A 455 -9.86 -9.45 13.56
CA THR A 455 -10.00 -10.52 12.56
C THR A 455 -10.03 -9.95 11.14
N SER A 456 -9.41 -10.68 10.22
CA SER A 456 -9.45 -10.39 8.79
C SER A 456 -9.73 -11.66 8.01
N LEU A 457 -10.25 -11.51 6.80
CA LEU A 457 -10.52 -12.63 5.91
C LEU A 457 -10.56 -12.17 4.46
N PHE A 458 -10.61 -13.14 3.56
CA PHE A 458 -10.86 -12.88 2.15
C PHE A 458 -12.27 -13.34 1.76
N VAL A 459 -13.02 -12.48 1.06
CA VAL A 459 -14.23 -12.85 0.34
C VAL A 459 -13.87 -13.03 -1.13
N VAL A 460 -13.99 -14.26 -1.62
CA VAL A 460 -13.54 -14.63 -2.96
C VAL A 460 -14.74 -14.99 -3.83
N PHE A 461 -14.89 -14.31 -4.96
CA PHE A 461 -15.94 -14.54 -5.93
C PHE A 461 -15.37 -15.23 -7.16
N ARG A 462 -15.67 -16.53 -7.30
CA ARG A 462 -15.25 -17.33 -8.46
C ARG A 462 -16.46 -17.76 -9.27
N LYS A 463 -16.24 -18.01 -10.56
CA LYS A 463 -17.26 -18.59 -11.42
C LYS A 463 -17.59 -20.02 -10.97
N GLY A 464 -18.75 -20.18 -10.32
CA GLY A 464 -19.26 -21.43 -9.76
C GLY A 464 -20.65 -21.79 -10.29
N LYS A 465 -21.42 -22.59 -9.52
CA LYS A 465 -22.86 -22.82 -9.80
C LYS A 465 -23.64 -21.51 -9.71
N ASP A 466 -24.73 -21.41 -10.46
CA ASP A 466 -25.61 -20.23 -10.49
C ASP A 466 -25.98 -19.79 -9.07
N ILE A 467 -25.82 -18.48 -8.80
CA ILE A 467 -26.13 -17.85 -7.52
C ILE A 467 -27.59 -18.11 -7.09
N GLN A 468 -28.49 -18.27 -8.07
CA GLN A 468 -29.91 -18.57 -7.87
C GLN A 468 -30.17 -20.03 -7.44
N GLU A 469 -29.18 -20.93 -7.59
CA GLU A 469 -29.30 -22.35 -7.23
C GLU A 469 -28.72 -22.67 -5.83
N ARG A 470 -28.16 -21.69 -5.12
CA ARG A 470 -27.60 -21.87 -3.78
C ARG A 470 -28.59 -21.43 -2.70
N THR A 471 -28.98 -22.36 -1.84
CA THR A 471 -29.60 -22.07 -0.54
C THR A 471 -28.52 -22.07 0.54
N ALA A 472 -28.50 -21.03 1.37
CA ALA A 472 -27.61 -20.98 2.53
C ALA A 472 -27.78 -22.24 3.39
N PRO A 473 -26.69 -22.87 3.84
CA PRO A 473 -26.78 -24.02 4.73
C PRO A 473 -27.43 -23.60 6.05
N GLU A 474 -28.25 -24.48 6.62
CA GLU A 474 -28.88 -24.25 7.92
C GLU A 474 -27.79 -24.23 9.01
N GLN A 475 -27.43 -23.04 9.49
CA GLN A 475 -26.49 -22.88 10.60
C GLN A 475 -27.23 -22.93 11.95
N SER A 476 -26.67 -23.67 12.90
CA SER A 476 -27.16 -23.73 14.29
C SER A 476 -26.09 -23.18 15.22
N ALA A 477 -26.48 -22.33 16.18
CA ALA A 477 -25.57 -21.82 17.19
C ALA A 477 -24.82 -22.96 17.91
N PRO A 478 -23.52 -22.79 18.22
CA PRO A 478 -22.76 -23.79 18.93
C PRO A 478 -23.38 -24.06 20.31
N THR A 479 -23.38 -25.33 20.71
CA THR A 479 -23.85 -25.74 22.04
C THR A 479 -22.67 -25.87 22.98
N ILE A 480 -22.70 -25.14 24.10
CA ILE A 480 -21.68 -25.27 25.15
C ILE A 480 -21.84 -26.63 25.84
N HIS A 481 -20.88 -27.51 25.65
CA HIS A 481 -20.89 -28.86 26.24
C HIS A 481 -20.32 -28.90 27.65
N THR A 482 -19.16 -28.30 27.87
CA THR A 482 -18.48 -28.28 29.18
C THR A 482 -17.53 -27.10 29.28
N LYS A 483 -17.28 -26.65 30.51
CA LYS A 483 -16.27 -25.64 30.82
C LYS A 483 -15.10 -26.33 31.51
N ILE A 484 -13.88 -26.09 31.03
CA ILE A 484 -12.67 -26.68 31.63
C ILE A 484 -12.19 -25.76 32.75
N GLU A 485 -12.60 -26.06 33.98
CA GLU A 485 -12.31 -25.18 35.14
C GLU A 485 -10.95 -25.46 35.80
N GLY A 486 -10.40 -26.66 35.62
CA GLY A 486 -9.15 -27.10 36.23
C GLY A 486 -9.36 -28.24 37.26
N PRO A 487 -8.44 -28.42 38.24
CA PRO A 487 -7.25 -27.60 38.46
C PRO A 487 -6.25 -27.73 37.31
N TRP A 488 -5.34 -26.75 37.21
CA TRP A 488 -4.30 -26.70 36.21
C TRP A 488 -2.95 -26.95 36.85
N THR A 489 -2.14 -27.83 36.27
CA THR A 489 -0.70 -27.85 36.54
C THR A 489 -0.03 -26.96 35.50
N VAL A 490 0.66 -25.91 35.95
CA VAL A 490 1.37 -24.97 35.09
C VAL A 490 2.87 -25.17 35.27
N THR A 491 3.57 -25.55 34.19
CA THR A 491 5.01 -25.82 34.20
C THR A 491 5.77 -24.66 33.55
N PHE A 492 6.60 -24.00 34.35
CA PHE A 492 7.56 -22.98 33.96
C PHE A 492 8.98 -23.58 33.82
N PRO A 493 9.95 -22.88 33.21
CA PRO A 493 11.33 -23.35 33.12
C PRO A 493 12.01 -23.61 34.49
N PHE A 494 11.50 -22.99 35.55
CA PHE A 494 12.02 -23.12 36.92
C PHE A 494 11.20 -24.06 37.83
N GLY A 495 10.11 -24.65 37.35
CA GLY A 495 9.29 -25.56 38.16
C GLY A 495 7.81 -25.60 37.77
N SER A 496 7.04 -26.48 38.40
CA SER A 496 5.58 -26.56 38.22
C SER A 496 4.83 -26.06 39.44
N GLU A 497 3.68 -25.42 39.20
CA GLU A 497 2.77 -24.91 40.22
C GLU A 497 1.34 -25.36 39.92
N GLU A 498 0.57 -25.66 40.97
CA GLU A 498 -0.87 -25.92 40.82
C GLU A 498 -1.63 -24.59 40.85
N PHE A 499 -2.44 -24.37 39.81
CA PHE A 499 -3.36 -23.25 39.68
C PHE A 499 -4.78 -23.77 39.92
N PRO A 500 -5.42 -23.44 41.06
CA PRO A 500 -6.80 -23.88 41.33
C PRO A 500 -7.81 -23.35 40.30
N ALA A 501 -7.50 -22.21 39.69
CA ALA A 501 -8.22 -21.60 38.58
C ALA A 501 -7.21 -20.82 37.71
N LEU A 502 -7.58 -20.56 36.45
CA LEU A 502 -6.79 -19.67 35.59
C LEU A 502 -6.79 -18.25 36.19
N GLN A 503 -5.61 -17.62 36.19
CA GLN A 503 -5.39 -16.25 36.66
C GLN A 503 -4.24 -15.62 35.86
N SER A 504 -4.18 -14.29 35.83
CA SER A 504 -3.04 -13.58 35.25
C SER A 504 -1.77 -13.85 36.05
N TRP A 505 -0.65 -14.10 35.38
CA TRP A 505 0.65 -14.23 36.05
C TRP A 505 1.04 -12.95 36.77
N THR A 506 0.72 -11.78 36.21
CA THR A 506 1.08 -10.46 36.77
C THR A 506 0.48 -10.19 38.15
N ASP A 507 -0.55 -10.96 38.54
CA ASP A 507 -1.22 -10.86 39.83
C ASP A 507 -0.80 -11.99 40.79
N HIS A 508 0.08 -12.89 40.35
CA HIS A 508 0.52 -14.04 41.13
C HIS A 508 1.35 -13.62 42.35
N ALA A 509 1.18 -14.33 43.47
CA ALA A 509 1.88 -14.01 44.72
C ALA A 509 3.39 -14.32 44.68
N LYS A 510 3.81 -15.34 43.92
CA LYS A 510 5.22 -15.68 43.71
C LYS A 510 5.84 -14.73 42.67
N GLU A 511 6.88 -13.99 43.07
CA GLU A 511 7.54 -13.00 42.21
C GLU A 511 8.12 -13.61 40.91
N GLU A 512 8.68 -14.83 41.00
CA GLU A 512 9.23 -15.56 39.85
C GLU A 512 8.18 -15.88 38.77
N ILE A 513 6.91 -16.04 39.13
CA ILE A 513 5.79 -16.19 38.20
C ILE A 513 5.29 -14.80 37.77
N LYS A 514 5.19 -13.86 38.73
CA LYS A 514 4.69 -12.51 38.49
C LYS A 514 5.44 -11.75 37.41
N TYR A 515 6.76 -11.89 37.40
CA TYR A 515 7.65 -11.21 36.46
C TYR A 515 8.16 -12.16 35.37
N PHE A 516 7.58 -13.34 35.23
CA PHE A 516 8.01 -14.30 34.20
C PHE A 516 7.71 -13.76 32.80
N SER A 517 8.63 -14.00 31.87
CA SER A 517 8.47 -13.73 30.45
C SER A 517 9.04 -14.92 29.68
N GLY A 518 8.21 -15.58 28.88
CA GLY A 518 8.56 -16.81 28.20
C GLY A 518 7.36 -17.75 28.11
N GLU A 519 7.66 -19.03 27.93
CA GLU A 519 6.66 -20.07 27.76
C GLU A 519 6.33 -20.77 29.09
N ALA A 520 5.05 -21.10 29.28
CA ALA A 520 4.60 -22.01 30.33
C ALA A 520 3.60 -23.02 29.75
N ILE A 521 3.67 -24.26 30.22
CA ILE A 521 2.83 -25.36 29.74
C ILE A 521 1.68 -25.58 30.72
N TYR A 522 0.45 -25.47 30.24
CA TYR A 522 -0.77 -25.75 31.02
C TYR A 522 -1.24 -27.18 30.79
N SER A 523 -1.50 -27.90 31.88
CA SER A 523 -2.00 -29.28 31.85
C SER A 523 -3.23 -29.45 32.73
N THR A 524 -4.30 -30.01 32.18
CA THR A 524 -5.49 -30.44 32.92
C THR A 524 -6.15 -31.62 32.21
N ALA A 525 -7.06 -32.31 32.88
CA ALA A 525 -7.83 -33.40 32.30
C ALA A 525 -9.33 -33.06 32.34
N PHE A 526 -10.03 -33.30 31.25
CA PHE A 526 -11.47 -33.09 31.14
C PHE A 526 -12.12 -34.24 30.36
N THR A 527 -13.43 -34.39 30.51
CA THR A 527 -14.20 -35.37 29.73
C THR A 527 -14.66 -34.70 28.44
N ALA A 528 -14.17 -35.19 27.31
CA ALA A 528 -14.64 -34.72 26.00
C ALA A 528 -16.12 -35.09 25.79
N PRO A 529 -16.91 -34.24 25.12
CA PRO A 529 -18.30 -34.58 24.78
C PRO A 529 -18.35 -35.76 23.80
N GLU A 530 -19.51 -36.41 23.70
CA GLU A 530 -19.76 -37.41 22.65
C GLU A 530 -19.53 -36.79 21.27
N LYS A 531 -19.02 -37.59 20.32
CA LYS A 531 -18.63 -37.14 18.98
C LYS A 531 -19.83 -36.52 18.23
N GLY A 532 -19.79 -35.19 18.05
CA GLY A 532 -20.69 -34.44 17.18
C GLY A 532 -20.18 -34.32 15.73
N LYS A 533 -20.74 -33.36 14.96
CA LYS A 533 -20.23 -33.00 13.62
C LYS A 533 -18.84 -32.34 13.69
N ALA A 534 -18.65 -31.42 14.65
CA ALA A 534 -17.39 -30.79 15.02
C ALA A 534 -17.45 -30.40 16.51
N VAL A 535 -16.30 -30.35 17.18
CA VAL A 535 -16.16 -29.87 18.56
C VAL A 535 -15.00 -28.90 18.57
N ILE A 536 -15.23 -27.69 19.08
CA ILE A 536 -14.24 -26.60 19.16
C ILE A 536 -13.90 -26.37 20.62
N LEU A 537 -12.62 -26.14 20.91
CA LEU A 537 -12.18 -25.59 22.19
C LEU A 537 -12.00 -24.09 21.99
N GLU A 538 -12.80 -23.31 22.68
CA GLU A 538 -12.82 -21.84 22.65
C GLU A 538 -12.42 -21.29 24.02
#